data_AF-A0A3N5FJN9-F1
#
_entry.id   AF-A0A3N5FJN9-F1
#
_cell.length_a   1.000
_cell.length_b   1.000
_cell.length_c   1.000
_cell.angle_alpha   90.00
_cell.angle_beta   90.00
_cell.angle_gamma   90.00
#
_symmetry.space_group_name_H-M   'P 1'
#
loop_
_entity.id
_entity.type
_entity.pdbx_description
1 polymer ?
#
loop_
_entity_poly.entity_id
_entity_poly.type
_entity_poly.pdbx_seq_one_letter_code
_entity_poly.pdbx_strand_id
1 'polypeptide(L)'
;MARITASVYTSHVPAIGAAIDLGKTEEAYWKPLFSGYEFSKAWMKRNTPDVVFLVYNDHACAFSLEIIPTFAIGCAAEFKPADEGWGPRPVPVVKGHPELASHIAQSVIQDDFDL
;
A
#
# COMPACT_ATOMS: atom_id res chain seq x y z
N MET A 1 -10.36 -2.40 -22.82
CA MET A 1 -8.92 -2.70 -22.94
C MET A 1 -8.29 -2.47 -21.58
N ALA A 2 -7.64 -3.48 -21.00
CA ALA A 2 -6.88 -3.34 -19.75
C ALA A 2 -5.52 -2.67 -20.04
N ARG A 3 -5.06 -1.77 -19.17
CA ARG A 3 -3.79 -1.04 -19.34
C ARG A 3 -3.22 -0.60 -18.01
N ILE A 4 -1.90 -0.54 -17.93
CA ILE A 4 -1.18 0.17 -16.87
C ILE A 4 -1.08 1.63 -17.29
N THR A 5 -1.56 2.56 -16.47
CA THR A 5 -1.60 3.99 -16.82
C THR A 5 -0.42 4.78 -16.27
N ALA A 6 0.15 4.35 -15.15
CA ALA A 6 1.26 5.01 -14.49
C ALA A 6 1.93 4.08 -13.47
N SER A 7 3.14 4.46 -13.05
CA SER A 7 3.78 3.97 -11.83
C SER A 7 4.06 5.15 -10.89
N VAL A 8 3.93 4.91 -9.59
CA VAL A 8 4.21 5.89 -8.54
C VAL A 8 5.09 5.25 -7.47
N TYR A 9 5.98 6.04 -6.87
CA TYR A 9 6.94 5.57 -5.89
C TYR A 9 6.89 6.50 -4.67
N THR A 10 6.89 5.92 -3.48
CA THR A 10 6.86 6.67 -2.23
C THR A 10 7.50 5.87 -1.12
N SER A 11 8.12 6.57 -0.17
CA SER A 11 8.47 5.98 1.12
C SER A 11 7.19 5.64 1.92
N HIS A 12 7.27 4.66 2.82
CA HIS A 12 6.18 4.25 3.72
C HIS A 12 6.59 4.26 5.21
N VAL A 13 7.55 5.12 5.59
CA VAL A 13 8.05 5.18 6.98
C VAL A 13 6.89 5.49 7.96
N PRO A 14 6.75 4.75 9.06
CA PRO A 14 5.61 4.87 9.99
C PRO A 14 5.46 6.26 10.62
N ALA A 15 6.58 6.97 10.82
CA ALA A 15 6.59 8.32 11.39
C ALA A 15 5.77 9.34 10.56
N ILE A 16 5.62 9.12 9.24
CA ILE A 16 4.76 9.97 8.39
C ILE A 16 3.30 9.78 8.78
N GLY A 17 2.86 8.53 9.01
CA GLY A 17 1.51 8.24 9.49
C GLY A 17 1.24 8.87 10.85
N ALA A 18 2.18 8.71 11.79
CA ALA A 18 2.09 9.32 13.12
C ALA A 18 2.02 10.87 13.05
N ALA A 19 2.76 11.50 12.15
CA ALA A 19 2.71 12.96 11.97
C ALA A 19 1.34 13.44 11.50
N ILE A 20 0.68 12.69 10.61
CA ILE A 20 -0.70 12.97 10.17
C ILE A 20 -1.67 12.81 11.35
N ASP A 21 -1.62 11.65 12.00
CA ASP A 21 -2.58 11.28 13.04
C ASP A 21 -2.50 12.21 14.26
N LEU A 22 -1.32 12.77 14.54
CA LEU A 22 -1.07 13.73 15.62
C LEU A 22 -1.22 15.21 15.19
N GLY A 23 -1.63 15.50 13.95
CA GLY A 23 -1.82 16.87 13.46
C GLY A 23 -0.53 17.69 13.32
N LYS A 24 0.63 17.02 13.13
CA LYS A 24 1.96 17.64 13.10
C LYS A 24 2.42 18.04 11.69
N THR A 25 1.56 17.97 10.69
CA THR A 25 1.94 18.13 9.28
C THR A 25 2.50 19.52 8.94
N GLU A 26 2.15 20.53 9.74
CA GLU A 26 2.60 21.92 9.58
C GLU A 26 3.85 22.28 10.40
N GLU A 27 4.34 21.37 11.25
CA GLU A 27 5.57 21.61 12.00
C GLU A 27 6.77 21.76 11.05
N ALA A 28 7.73 22.63 11.40
CA ALA A 28 8.86 22.98 10.53
C ALA A 28 9.66 21.77 10.00
N TYR A 29 9.76 20.70 10.81
CA TYR A 29 10.40 19.45 10.41
C TYR A 29 9.61 18.70 9.32
N TRP A 30 8.28 18.65 9.45
CA TRP A 30 7.40 17.85 8.59
C TRP A 30 6.92 18.59 7.34
N LYS A 31 6.78 19.92 7.44
CA LYS A 31 6.21 20.76 6.38
C LYS A 31 6.88 20.58 5.00
N PRO A 32 8.22 20.48 4.87
CA PRO A 32 8.85 20.25 3.57
C PRO A 32 8.42 18.92 2.93
N LEU A 33 8.29 17.86 3.73
CA LEU A 33 7.85 16.55 3.26
C LEU A 33 6.41 16.63 2.74
N PHE A 34 5.47 17.17 3.53
CA PHE A 34 4.07 17.24 3.12
C PHE A 34 3.84 18.18 1.94
N SER A 35 4.56 19.31 1.87
CA SER A 35 4.55 20.20 0.71
C SER A 35 5.04 19.48 -0.56
N GLY A 36 6.03 18.59 -0.43
CA GLY A 36 6.51 17.77 -1.54
C GLY A 36 5.46 16.80 -2.10
N TYR A 37 4.49 16.36 -1.29
CA TYR A 37 3.40 15.49 -1.76
C TYR A 37 2.26 16.23 -2.48
N GLU A 38 2.19 17.57 -2.43
CA GLU A 38 1.03 18.30 -2.97
C GLU A 38 0.85 18.12 -4.48
N PHE A 39 1.95 18.10 -5.24
CA PHE A 39 1.90 17.77 -6.66
C PHE A 39 1.35 16.35 -6.89
N SER A 40 1.88 15.36 -6.17
CA SER A 40 1.47 13.96 -6.29
C SER A 40 0.01 13.76 -5.91
N LYS A 41 -0.48 14.40 -4.85
CA LYS A 41 -1.90 14.39 -4.47
C LYS A 41 -2.79 14.99 -5.56
N ALA A 42 -2.39 16.13 -6.13
CA ALA A 42 -3.14 16.77 -7.21
C ALA A 42 -3.13 15.94 -8.50
N TRP A 43 -1.98 15.34 -8.84
CA TRP A 43 -1.86 14.43 -9.97
C TRP A 43 -2.74 13.20 -9.77
N MET A 44 -2.75 12.63 -8.56
CA MET A 44 -3.51 11.43 -8.24
C MET A 44 -5.01 11.65 -8.44
N LYS A 45 -5.54 12.80 -7.97
CA LYS A 45 -6.95 13.19 -8.15
C LYS A 45 -7.37 13.30 -9.62
N ARG A 46 -6.44 13.67 -10.51
CA ARG A 46 -6.69 13.81 -11.96
C ARG A 46 -6.49 12.50 -12.73
N ASN A 47 -5.81 11.52 -12.13
CA ASN A 47 -5.41 10.27 -12.77
C ASN A 47 -5.83 9.06 -11.91
N THR A 48 -7.00 9.13 -11.27
CA THR A 48 -7.51 8.10 -10.37
C THR A 48 -7.62 6.75 -11.10
N PRO A 49 -6.91 5.70 -10.65
CA PRO A 49 -7.01 4.37 -11.24
C PRO A 49 -8.22 3.63 -10.67
N ASP A 50 -8.68 2.61 -11.41
CA ASP A 50 -9.66 1.65 -10.90
C ASP A 50 -9.05 0.75 -9.81
N VAL A 51 -7.77 0.39 -9.96
CA VAL A 51 -7.03 -0.47 -9.02
C VAL A 51 -5.58 0.01 -8.90
N VAL A 52 -5.03 -0.06 -7.69
CA VAL A 52 -3.60 0.10 -7.42
C VAL A 52 -2.99 -1.27 -7.14
N PHE A 53 -2.04 -1.70 -7.97
CA PHE A 53 -1.20 -2.86 -7.67
C PHE A 53 -0.04 -2.40 -6.75
N LEU A 54 -0.20 -2.59 -5.44
CA LEU A 54 0.72 -2.06 -4.44
C LEU A 54 1.74 -3.11 -4.01
N VAL A 55 3.01 -2.87 -4.33
CA VAL A 55 4.13 -3.72 -3.90
C VAL A 55 4.76 -3.11 -2.66
N TYR A 56 4.84 -3.87 -1.58
CA TYR A 56 5.48 -3.47 -0.34
C TYR A 56 5.99 -4.71 0.41
N ASN A 57 6.88 -4.50 1.38
CA ASN A 57 7.28 -5.52 2.33
C ASN A 57 6.42 -5.43 3.59
N ASP A 58 5.99 -6.58 4.10
CA ASP A 58 5.51 -6.67 5.47
C ASP A 58 6.68 -6.38 6.44
N HIS A 59 6.38 -5.71 7.55
CA HIS A 59 7.36 -5.37 8.59
C HIS A 59 7.21 -6.28 9.80
N ALA A 60 7.14 -7.60 9.55
CA ALA A 60 6.89 -8.65 10.54
C ALA A 60 5.58 -8.45 11.31
N CYS A 61 4.51 -8.08 10.59
CA CYS A 61 3.19 -7.85 11.13
C CYS A 61 2.23 -8.98 10.75
N ALA A 62 2.02 -9.19 9.44
CA ALA A 62 1.25 -10.34 8.95
C ALA A 62 2.07 -11.63 8.92
N PHE A 63 3.37 -11.51 8.65
CA PHE A 63 4.28 -12.65 8.53
C PHE A 63 5.24 -12.69 9.72
N SER A 64 5.07 -13.70 10.56
CA SER A 64 6.00 -13.97 11.66
C SER A 64 7.22 -14.76 11.15
N LEU A 65 8.14 -15.08 12.05
CA LEU A 65 9.28 -15.96 11.73
C LEU A 65 8.86 -17.39 11.35
N GLU A 66 7.59 -17.75 11.54
CA GLU A 66 7.07 -19.08 11.17
C GLU A 66 6.74 -19.20 9.68
N ILE A 67 6.46 -18.09 8.98
CA ILE A 67 6.05 -18.07 7.57
C ILE A 67 6.69 -16.86 6.89
N ILE A 68 7.69 -17.10 6.04
CA ILE A 68 8.49 -16.06 5.38
C ILE A 68 8.45 -16.29 3.85
N PRO A 69 7.36 -15.89 3.17
CA PRO A 69 7.24 -16.09 1.73
C PRO A 69 8.15 -15.12 0.97
N THR A 70 8.75 -15.58 -0.13
CA THR A 70 9.50 -14.70 -1.05
C THR A 70 8.56 -13.72 -1.74
N PHE A 71 7.43 -14.23 -2.24
CA PHE A 71 6.35 -13.47 -2.84
C PHE A 71 5.03 -13.86 -2.19
N ALA A 72 4.17 -12.86 -1.98
CA ALA A 72 2.80 -13.09 -1.53
C ALA A 72 1.88 -12.10 -2.25
N ILE A 73 0.70 -12.55 -2.65
CA ILE A 73 -0.34 -11.70 -3.24
C ILE A 73 -1.62 -11.76 -2.42
N GLY A 74 -2.17 -10.59 -2.10
CA GLY A 74 -3.45 -10.49 -1.40
C GLY A 74 -4.62 -10.70 -2.35
N CYS A 75 -5.35 -11.82 -2.22
CA CYS A 75 -6.56 -12.10 -3.01
C CYS A 75 -7.88 -11.83 -2.25
N ALA A 76 -7.81 -11.31 -1.02
CA ALA A 76 -8.99 -11.00 -0.23
C ALA A 76 -9.77 -9.78 -0.76
N ALA A 77 -11.07 -9.71 -0.45
CA ALA A 77 -11.90 -8.57 -0.80
C ALA A 77 -11.60 -7.31 0.04
N GLU A 78 -11.05 -7.48 1.24
CA GLU A 78 -10.77 -6.39 2.18
C GLU A 78 -9.52 -6.67 3.01
N PHE A 79 -8.77 -5.62 3.34
CA PHE A 79 -7.57 -5.67 4.19
C PHE A 79 -7.68 -4.60 5.28
N LYS A 80 -7.70 -5.04 6.54
CA LYS A 80 -7.77 -4.14 7.69
C LYS A 80 -6.37 -3.62 8.02
N PRO A 81 -6.23 -2.36 8.48
CA PRO A 81 -4.98 -1.90 9.10
C PRO A 81 -4.62 -2.85 10.24
N ALA A 82 -3.39 -3.33 10.23
CA ALA A 82 -2.92 -4.21 11.27
C ALA A 82 -2.63 -3.44 12.57
N ASP A 83 -2.63 -4.16 13.69
CA ASP A 83 -2.10 -3.63 14.93
C ASP A 83 -0.59 -3.91 14.99
N GLU A 84 0.20 -2.85 14.92
CA GLU A 84 1.67 -2.91 14.95
C GLU A 84 2.22 -2.62 16.37
N GLY A 85 1.38 -2.76 17.41
CA GLY A 85 1.72 -2.54 18.81
C GLY A 85 1.17 -1.24 19.42
N TRP A 86 0.45 -0.44 18.62
CA TRP A 86 -0.16 0.84 19.03
C TRP A 86 -1.68 0.87 18.83
N GLY A 87 -2.29 -0.28 18.52
CA GLY A 87 -3.63 -0.37 18.00
C GLY A 87 -3.67 -0.22 16.47
N PRO A 88 -4.72 -0.74 15.80
CA PRO A 88 -4.93 -0.49 14.37
C PRO A 88 -5.03 1.01 14.08
N ARG A 89 -4.29 1.49 13.07
CA ARG A 89 -4.40 2.90 12.66
C ARG A 89 -5.84 3.24 12.23
N PRO A 90 -6.37 4.43 12.60
CA PRO A 90 -7.74 4.83 12.33
C PRO A 90 -7.92 5.31 10.87
N VAL A 91 -7.58 4.47 9.90
CA VAL A 91 -7.73 4.72 8.47
C VAL A 91 -8.75 3.75 7.86
N PRO A 92 -9.38 4.09 6.72
CA PRO A 92 -10.35 3.21 6.08
C PRO A 92 -9.77 1.84 5.74
N VAL A 93 -10.62 0.81 5.80
CA VAL A 93 -10.30 -0.54 5.32
C VAL A 93 -10.00 -0.49 3.82
N VAL A 94 -8.88 -1.09 3.42
CA VAL A 94 -8.50 -1.17 2.00
C VAL A 94 -9.40 -2.20 1.33
N LYS A 95 -9.99 -1.83 0.19
CA LYS A 95 -10.79 -2.73 -0.64
C LYS A 95 -9.88 -3.39 -1.68
N GLY A 96 -9.88 -4.71 -1.69
CA GLY A 96 -9.17 -5.53 -2.66
C GLY A 96 -9.94 -5.67 -3.97
N HIS A 97 -9.29 -6.28 -4.95
CA HIS A 97 -9.91 -6.64 -6.23
C HIS A 97 -9.66 -8.14 -6.52
N PRO A 98 -10.43 -9.06 -5.91
CA PRO A 98 -10.15 -10.49 -5.93
C PRO A 98 -10.00 -11.10 -7.33
N GLU A 99 -10.80 -10.65 -8.29
CA GLU A 99 -10.74 -11.17 -9.68
C GLU A 99 -9.40 -10.86 -10.35
N LEU A 100 -8.96 -9.60 -10.31
CA LEU A 100 -7.64 -9.19 -10.82
C LEU A 100 -6.50 -9.87 -10.05
N ALA A 101 -6.58 -9.95 -8.73
CA ALA A 101 -5.54 -10.61 -7.92
C ALA A 101 -5.40 -12.09 -8.29
N SER A 102 -6.54 -12.80 -8.43
CA SER A 102 -6.55 -14.21 -8.83
C SER A 102 -6.04 -14.41 -10.27
N HIS A 103 -6.37 -13.48 -11.18
CA HIS A 103 -5.84 -13.49 -12.53
C HIS A 103 -4.32 -13.35 -12.55
N ILE A 104 -3.78 -12.36 -11.83
CA ILE A 104 -2.32 -12.14 -11.71
C ILE A 104 -1.65 -13.37 -11.10
N ALA A 105 -2.20 -13.92 -10.01
CA ALA A 105 -1.66 -15.10 -9.35
C ALA A 105 -1.54 -16.29 -10.31
N GLN A 106 -2.61 -16.59 -11.06
CA GLN A 106 -2.60 -17.65 -12.06
C GLN A 106 -1.59 -17.39 -13.17
N SER A 107 -1.52 -16.16 -13.68
CA SER A 107 -0.60 -15.81 -14.76
C SER A 107 0.86 -15.94 -14.36
N VAL A 108 1.26 -15.45 -13.18
CA VAL A 108 2.67 -15.53 -12.78
C VAL A 108 3.09 -16.96 -12.39
N ILE A 109 2.17 -17.78 -11.86
CA ILE A 109 2.42 -19.21 -11.65
C ILE A 109 2.65 -19.92 -13.00
N GLN A 110 1.90 -19.55 -14.05
CA GLN A 110 2.12 -20.06 -15.41
C GLN A 110 3.43 -19.57 -16.03
N ASP A 111 3.96 -18.45 -15.56
CA ASP A 111 5.28 -17.90 -15.91
C ASP A 111 6.39 -18.39 -14.94
N ASP A 112 6.19 -19.54 -14.28
CA ASP A 112 7.15 -20.23 -13.41
C ASP A 112 7.58 -19.45 -12.14
N PHE A 113 6.74 -18.57 -11.61
CA PHE A 113 6.93 -17.99 -10.28
C PHE A 113 6.28 -18.86 -9.19
N ASP A 114 7.05 -19.19 -8.16
CA ASP A 114 6.55 -19.79 -6.91
C ASP A 114 5.85 -18.70 -6.07
N LEU A 115 4.54 -18.55 -6.30
CA LEU A 115 3.67 -17.60 -5.58
C LEU A 115 2.79 -18.27 -4.52
#